data_AF-A0AAV2SPA9-F1
#
_entry.id   AF-A0AAV2SPA9-F1
#
_cell.length_a   1.000
_cell.length_b   1.000
_cell.length_c   1.000
_cell.angle_alpha   90.00
_cell.angle_beta   90.00
_cell.angle_gamma   90.00
#
_symmetry.space_group_name_H-M   'P 1'
#
loop_
_entity.id
_entity.type
_entity.pdbx_description
1 polymer ?
#
loop_
_entity_poly.entity_id
_entity_poly.type
_entity_poly.pdbx_seq_one_letter_code
_entity_poly.pdbx_strand_id
1 'polypeptide(L)'
;SELRKRGFQSSWQSAYPWVEFDGELMFCTVCREFQHLLSSKNVSFLKGSKTFRKEVLNDHHVSAAHSISMGMKAAKEAPQEAPLGIIKARMNTQQFGNLKVLFNTAYCMAQRNWSFRDFEYLCILQAKNG
;
A
#
# COMPACT_ATOMS: atom_id res chain seq x y z
N SER A 1 -14.03 -32.80 -30.44
CA SER A 1 -14.73 -31.79 -29.61
C SER A 1 -13.80 -30.60 -29.44
N GLU A 2 -13.96 -29.56 -30.26
CA GLU A 2 -13.17 -28.34 -30.14
C GLU A 2 -13.52 -27.64 -28.82
N LEU A 3 -12.56 -27.58 -27.90
CA LEU A 3 -12.69 -26.80 -26.67
C LEU A 3 -12.86 -25.33 -27.06
N ARG A 4 -14.08 -24.80 -26.88
CA ARG A 4 -14.41 -23.38 -27.09
C ARG A 4 -13.40 -22.52 -26.32
N LYS A 5 -12.45 -21.90 -27.02
CA LYS A 5 -11.49 -20.95 -26.43
C LYS A 5 -12.29 -19.81 -25.83
N ARG A 6 -12.29 -19.69 -24.50
CA ARG A 6 -12.88 -18.55 -23.80
C ARG A 6 -11.97 -17.35 -24.03
N GLY A 7 -12.52 -16.23 -24.47
CA GLY A 7 -11.81 -14.95 -24.59
C GLY A 7 -12.11 -14.03 -23.41
N PHE A 8 -11.31 -12.96 -23.28
CA PHE A 8 -11.62 -11.87 -22.36
C PHE A 8 -12.96 -11.22 -22.72
N GLN A 9 -13.80 -10.92 -21.74
CA GLN A 9 -15.06 -10.22 -21.95
C GLN A 9 -14.90 -8.77 -21.51
N SER A 10 -15.07 -7.81 -22.43
CA SER A 10 -14.97 -6.38 -22.14
C SER A 10 -15.98 -5.92 -21.07
N SER A 11 -17.14 -6.59 -20.97
CA SER A 11 -18.13 -6.33 -19.92
C SER A 11 -17.58 -6.51 -18.50
N TRP A 12 -16.49 -7.29 -18.31
CA TRP A 12 -15.85 -7.46 -17.02
C TRP A 12 -15.20 -6.17 -16.52
N GLN A 13 -14.79 -5.26 -17.39
CA GLN A 13 -14.19 -3.98 -16.97
C GLN A 13 -15.19 -3.07 -16.26
N SER A 14 -16.49 -3.25 -16.52
CA SER A 14 -17.54 -2.53 -15.79
C SER A 14 -17.65 -3.01 -14.34
N ALA A 15 -17.56 -4.32 -14.11
CA ALA A 15 -17.62 -4.91 -12.77
C ALA A 15 -16.29 -4.88 -12.02
N TYR A 16 -15.17 -4.92 -12.76
CA TYR A 16 -13.81 -4.94 -12.24
C TYR A 16 -12.98 -3.87 -12.95
N PRO A 17 -13.11 -2.58 -12.57
CA PRO A 17 -12.41 -1.48 -13.26
C PRO A 17 -10.88 -1.58 -13.25
N TRP A 18 -10.31 -2.43 -12.40
CA TRP A 18 -8.88 -2.70 -12.29
C TRP A 18 -8.36 -3.73 -13.28
N VAL A 19 -9.23 -4.44 -14.03
CA VAL A 19 -8.80 -5.47 -14.98
C VAL A 19 -8.62 -4.90 -16.38
N GLU A 20 -7.47 -5.17 -16.98
CA GLU A 20 -7.17 -4.84 -18.37
C GLU A 20 -6.70 -6.08 -19.13
N PHE A 21 -6.74 -5.99 -20.46
CA PHE A 21 -6.34 -7.05 -21.37
C PHE A 21 -5.46 -6.46 -22.47
N ASP A 22 -4.26 -7.02 -22.66
CA ASP A 22 -3.27 -6.53 -23.65
C ASP A 22 -3.37 -7.23 -25.02
N GLY A 23 -4.37 -8.09 -25.22
CA GLY A 23 -4.50 -8.92 -26.41
C GLY A 23 -4.07 -10.38 -26.19
N GLU A 24 -3.29 -10.66 -25.14
CA GLU A 24 -2.84 -12.01 -24.80
C GLU A 24 -3.16 -12.39 -23.34
N LEU A 25 -2.98 -11.46 -22.41
CA LEU A 25 -3.09 -11.66 -20.97
C LEU A 25 -4.04 -10.63 -20.36
N MET A 26 -4.88 -11.09 -19.43
CA MET A 26 -5.58 -10.16 -18.54
C MET A 26 -4.80 -9.95 -17.24
N PHE A 27 -4.74 -8.73 -16.75
CA PHE A 27 -3.95 -8.35 -15.60
C PHE A 27 -4.66 -7.30 -14.74
N CYS A 28 -4.20 -7.14 -13.50
CA CYS A 28 -4.68 -6.10 -12.62
C CYS A 28 -3.72 -4.90 -12.69
N THR A 29 -4.21 -3.75 -13.14
CA THR A 29 -3.43 -2.51 -13.27
C THR A 29 -2.91 -2.04 -11.91
N VAL A 30 -3.77 -2.07 -10.90
CA VAL A 30 -3.45 -1.61 -9.54
C VAL A 30 -2.40 -2.50 -8.90
N CYS A 31 -2.56 -3.82 -8.97
CA CYS A 31 -1.55 -4.74 -8.42
C CYS A 31 -0.20 -4.55 -9.13
N ARG A 32 -0.17 -4.38 -10.47
CA ARG A 32 1.07 -4.14 -11.23
C ARG A 32 1.78 -2.85 -10.80
N GLU A 33 1.03 -1.80 -10.50
CA GLU A 33 1.58 -0.53 -10.01
C GLU A 33 2.32 -0.71 -8.67
N PHE A 34 1.74 -1.46 -7.73
CA PHE A 34 2.28 -1.66 -6.39
C PHE A 34 3.05 -2.98 -6.21
N GLN A 35 3.47 -3.62 -7.31
CA GLN A 35 4.08 -4.96 -7.30
C GLN A 35 5.31 -5.08 -6.38
N HIS A 36 6.09 -4.00 -6.24
CA HIS A 36 7.32 -3.96 -5.45
C HIS A 36 7.07 -4.00 -3.93
N LEU A 37 5.84 -3.73 -3.49
CA LEU A 37 5.42 -3.72 -2.08
C LEU A 37 4.69 -5.00 -1.67
N LEU A 38 4.36 -5.86 -2.63
CA LEU A 38 3.64 -7.10 -2.38
C LEU A 38 4.62 -8.24 -2.14
N SER A 39 4.57 -8.85 -0.95
CA SER A 39 5.43 -10.00 -0.59
C SER A 39 4.91 -11.35 -1.14
N SER A 40 3.78 -11.36 -1.87
CA SER A 40 3.04 -12.58 -2.19
C SER A 40 3.50 -13.28 -3.48
N LYS A 41 3.64 -14.61 -3.39
CA LYS A 41 3.94 -15.53 -4.51
C LYS A 41 2.77 -15.74 -5.49
N ASN A 42 1.54 -15.31 -5.16
CA ASN A 42 0.40 -15.47 -6.06
C ASN A 42 0.23 -14.22 -6.95
N VAL A 43 0.98 -14.25 -8.05
CA VAL A 43 1.23 -13.17 -9.01
C VAL A 43 0.50 -13.35 -10.35
N SER A 44 -0.53 -14.20 -10.43
CA SER A 44 -1.18 -14.51 -11.72
C SER A 44 -1.67 -13.24 -12.43
N PHE A 45 -2.26 -12.29 -11.72
CA PHE A 45 -2.66 -10.99 -12.26
C PHE A 45 -1.57 -9.92 -12.28
N LEU A 46 -0.45 -10.15 -11.57
CA LEU A 46 0.73 -9.29 -11.65
C LEU A 46 1.50 -9.54 -12.96
N LYS A 47 1.74 -10.82 -13.28
CA LYS A 47 2.37 -11.23 -14.54
C LYS A 47 1.37 -11.16 -15.71
N GLY A 48 0.11 -11.47 -15.45
CA GLY A 48 -0.94 -11.59 -16.45
C GLY A 48 -1.41 -13.05 -16.58
N SER A 49 -2.71 -13.23 -16.79
CA SER A 49 -3.39 -14.51 -16.80
C SER A 49 -4.05 -14.78 -18.16
N LYS A 50 -3.90 -16.00 -18.68
CA LYS A 50 -4.66 -16.51 -19.83
C LYS A 50 -5.99 -17.17 -19.42
N THR A 51 -6.30 -17.20 -18.12
CA THR A 51 -7.49 -17.87 -17.61
C THR A 51 -8.67 -16.93 -17.63
N PHE A 52 -9.32 -16.80 -18.78
CA PHE A 52 -10.51 -15.95 -18.96
C PHE A 52 -11.76 -16.58 -18.33
N ARG A 53 -11.83 -16.51 -17.00
CA ARG A 53 -12.93 -16.99 -16.16
C ARG A 53 -13.30 -15.94 -15.14
N LYS A 54 -14.60 -15.69 -14.96
CA LYS A 54 -15.09 -14.69 -14.01
C LYS A 54 -14.77 -15.10 -12.56
N GLU A 55 -14.76 -16.39 -12.28
CA GLU A 55 -14.41 -16.94 -10.96
C GLU A 55 -12.99 -16.51 -10.54
N VAL A 56 -12.05 -16.51 -11.49
CA VAL A 56 -10.67 -16.09 -11.24
C VAL A 56 -10.57 -14.58 -10.95
N LEU A 57 -11.47 -13.76 -11.52
CA LEU A 57 -11.58 -12.35 -11.17
C LEU A 57 -12.17 -12.15 -9.77
N ASN A 58 -13.18 -12.93 -9.40
CA ASN A 58 -13.75 -12.91 -8.04
C ASN A 58 -12.69 -13.27 -6.99
N ASP A 59 -11.97 -14.36 -7.21
CA ASP A 59 -10.91 -14.83 -6.31
C ASP A 59 -9.80 -13.78 -6.17
N HIS A 60 -9.44 -13.12 -7.27
CA HIS A 60 -8.48 -12.01 -7.21
C HIS A 60 -9.02 -10.81 -6.43
N HIS A 61 -10.27 -10.44 -6.67
CA HIS A 61 -10.89 -9.26 -6.07
C HIS A 61 -10.90 -9.32 -4.54
N VAL A 62 -11.15 -10.50 -3.97
CA VAL A 62 -11.15 -10.71 -2.52
C VAL A 62 -9.76 -11.04 -1.95
N SER A 63 -8.74 -11.14 -2.79
CA SER A 63 -7.39 -11.49 -2.35
C SER A 63 -6.77 -10.38 -1.50
N ALA A 64 -6.02 -10.77 -0.46
CA ALA A 64 -5.33 -9.83 0.42
C ALA A 64 -4.36 -8.92 -0.36
N ALA A 65 -3.67 -9.45 -1.36
CA ALA A 65 -2.75 -8.67 -2.19
C ALA A 65 -3.49 -7.55 -2.94
N HIS A 66 -4.64 -7.86 -3.56
CA HIS A 66 -5.45 -6.85 -4.25
C HIS A 66 -6.00 -5.80 -3.28
N SER A 67 -6.52 -6.23 -2.12
CA SER A 67 -7.01 -5.32 -1.08
C SER A 67 -5.92 -4.36 -0.61
N ILE A 68 -4.71 -4.86 -0.38
CA ILE A 68 -3.55 -4.04 -0.01
C ILE A 68 -3.20 -3.04 -1.12
N SER A 69 -3.12 -3.47 -2.37
CA SER A 69 -2.82 -2.57 -3.50
C SER A 69 -3.90 -1.51 -3.71
N MET A 70 -5.17 -1.84 -3.52
CA MET A 70 -6.27 -0.87 -3.55
C MET A 70 -6.16 0.14 -2.42
N GLY A 71 -5.79 -0.29 -1.21
CA GLY A 71 -5.52 0.61 -0.09
C GLY A 71 -4.34 1.56 -0.37
N MET A 72 -3.27 1.05 -0.99
CA MET A 72 -2.13 1.87 -1.42
C MET A 72 -2.51 2.89 -2.49
N LYS A 73 -3.33 2.48 -3.48
CA LYS A 73 -3.86 3.38 -4.51
C LYS A 73 -4.69 4.50 -3.89
N ALA A 74 -5.64 4.16 -3.02
CA ALA A 74 -6.46 5.15 -2.33
C ALA A 74 -5.62 6.11 -1.47
N ALA A 75 -4.62 5.60 -0.75
CA ALA A 75 -3.71 6.43 0.03
C ALA A 75 -2.81 7.34 -0.84
N LYS A 76 -2.48 6.91 -2.06
CA LYS A 76 -1.72 7.72 -3.03
C LYS A 76 -2.60 8.83 -3.65
N GLU A 77 -3.86 8.54 -3.93
CA GLU A 77 -4.83 9.47 -4.53
C GLU A 77 -5.34 10.50 -3.51
N ALA A 78 -5.55 10.08 -2.26
CA ALA A 78 -6.00 10.94 -1.16
C ALA A 78 -5.11 10.77 0.09
N PRO A 79 -3.88 11.34 0.10
CA PRO A 79 -2.95 11.20 1.23
C PRO A 79 -3.51 11.72 2.56
N GLN A 80 -4.42 12.70 2.53
CA GLN A 80 -5.10 13.26 3.70
C GLN A 80 -6.12 12.30 4.34
N GLU A 81 -6.70 11.39 3.54
CA GLU A 81 -7.65 10.38 3.99
C GLU A 81 -6.96 9.08 4.38
N ALA A 82 -5.70 8.90 3.99
CA ALA A 82 -4.88 7.80 4.48
C ALA A 82 -4.76 7.85 6.02
N PRO A 83 -4.54 6.71 6.71
CA PRO A 83 -4.44 6.67 8.17
C PRO A 83 -3.46 7.70 8.74
N LEU A 84 -2.30 7.87 8.10
CA LEU A 84 -1.31 8.86 8.51
C LEU A 84 -1.78 10.30 8.24
N GLY A 85 -2.50 10.55 7.15
CA GLY A 85 -3.11 11.83 6.83
C GLY A 85 -4.17 12.24 7.85
N ILE A 86 -5.05 11.30 8.22
CA ILE A 86 -6.07 11.50 9.25
C ILE A 86 -5.43 11.78 10.61
N ILE A 87 -4.44 10.98 11.01
CA ILE A 87 -3.72 11.19 12.27
C ILE A 87 -3.05 12.56 12.26
N LYS A 88 -2.38 12.94 11.16
CA LYS A 88 -1.75 14.26 11.01
C LYS A 88 -2.78 15.40 11.12
N ALA A 89 -3.95 15.26 10.50
CA ALA A 89 -5.01 16.27 10.55
C ALA A 89 -5.67 16.40 11.93
N ARG A 90 -5.75 15.30 12.69
CA ARG A 90 -6.30 15.27 14.05
C ARG A 90 -5.28 15.66 15.12
N MET A 91 -3.99 15.61 14.80
CA MET A 91 -2.92 15.92 15.74
C MET A 91 -2.86 17.43 15.96
N ASN A 92 -2.96 17.87 17.22
CA ASN A 92 -2.73 19.27 17.57
C ASN A 92 -1.29 19.65 17.17
N THR A 93 -1.07 20.87 16.67
CA THR A 93 0.25 21.46 16.38
C THR A 93 1.26 21.19 17.49
N GLN A 94 0.84 21.23 18.76
CA GLN A 94 1.70 20.89 19.91
C GLN A 94 2.15 19.42 19.92
N GLN A 95 1.24 18.48 19.66
CA GLN A 95 1.55 17.05 19.66
C GLN A 95 2.47 16.68 18.50
N PHE A 96 2.25 17.29 17.32
CA PHE A 96 3.14 17.11 16.17
C PHE A 96 4.52 17.71 16.41
N GLY A 97 4.59 18.88 17.07
CA GLY A 97 5.84 19.50 17.50
C GLY A 97 6.64 18.57 18.41
N ASN A 98 6.00 18.02 19.45
CA ASN A 98 6.62 17.07 20.37
C ASN A 98 7.14 15.82 19.63
N LEU A 99 6.32 15.25 18.74
CA LEU A 99 6.70 14.07 17.96
C LEU A 99 7.93 14.34 17.07
N LYS A 100 7.99 15.54 16.46
CA LYS A 100 9.13 15.95 15.62
C LYS A 100 10.43 16.03 16.43
N VAL A 101 10.37 16.55 17.67
CA VAL A 101 11.54 16.61 18.56
C VAL A 101 12.03 15.20 18.92
N LEU A 102 11.12 14.29 19.27
CA LEU A 102 11.44 12.89 19.57
C LEU A 102 12.12 12.19 18.38
N PHE A 103 11.55 12.31 17.19
CA PHE A 103 12.09 11.71 15.97
C PHE A 103 13.48 12.25 15.61
N ASN A 104 13.66 13.58 15.67
CA ASN A 104 14.96 14.19 15.38
C ASN A 104 16.03 13.73 16.37
N THR A 105 15.67 13.58 17.65
CA THR A 105 16.59 13.10 18.70
C THR A 105 17.01 11.66 18.44
N ALA A 106 16.05 10.77 18.19
CA ALA A 106 16.31 9.38 17.85
C ALA A 106 17.16 9.25 16.58
N TYR A 107 16.87 10.06 15.56
CA TYR A 107 17.63 10.10 14.31
C TYR A 107 19.07 10.54 14.53
N CYS A 108 19.32 11.62 15.28
CA CYS A 108 20.66 12.08 15.63
C CYS A 108 21.45 11.02 16.40
N MET A 109 20.80 10.31 17.33
CA MET A 109 21.44 9.22 18.07
C MET A 109 21.83 8.07 17.14
N ALA A 110 20.92 7.65 16.25
CA ALA A 110 21.19 6.61 15.26
C ALA A 110 22.32 7.01 14.30
N GLN A 111 22.29 8.24 13.77
CA GLN A 111 23.34 8.74 12.87
C GLN A 111 24.72 8.76 13.52
N ARG A 112 24.79 8.99 14.83
CA ARG A 112 26.05 9.06 15.59
C ARG A 112 26.44 7.73 16.24
N ASN A 113 25.70 6.65 15.97
CA ASN A 113 25.84 5.34 16.64
C ASN A 113 25.82 5.46 18.17
N TRP A 114 25.03 6.39 18.72
CA TRP A 114 24.85 6.54 20.16
C TRP A 114 23.92 5.47 20.72
N SER A 115 24.17 5.08 21.96
CA SER A 115 23.29 4.14 22.65
C SER A 115 21.92 4.77 22.90
N PHE A 116 20.86 4.06 22.58
CA PHE A 116 19.49 4.47 22.90
C PHE A 116 19.15 4.45 24.41
N ARG A 117 20.09 4.02 25.27
CA ARG A 117 19.91 4.04 26.73
C ARG A 117 19.63 5.45 27.27
N ASP A 118 20.24 6.47 26.66
CA ASP A 118 20.10 7.85 27.10
C ASP A 118 18.90 8.56 26.42
N PHE A 119 18.18 7.90 25.51
CA PHE A 119 17.11 8.52 24.75
C PHE A 119 16.00 9.04 25.66
N GLU A 120 15.57 8.24 26.64
CA GLU A 120 14.54 8.64 27.61
C GLU A 120 14.98 9.86 28.42
N TYR A 121 16.23 9.87 28.89
CA TYR A 121 16.80 11.00 29.61
C TYR A 121 16.82 12.28 28.75
N LEU A 122 17.24 12.17 27.49
CA LEU A 122 17.25 13.28 26.54
C LEU A 122 15.83 13.83 26.28
N CYS A 123 14.83 12.95 26.16
CA CYS A 123 13.44 13.36 25.99
C CYS A 123 12.92 14.12 27.21
N ILE A 124 13.25 13.66 28.43
CA ILE A 124 12.89 14.35 29.68
C ILE A 124 13.59 15.72 29.76
N LEU A 125 14.87 15.79 29.39
CA LEU A 125 15.63 17.03 29.39
C LEU A 125 15.05 18.06 28.41
N GLN A 126 14.67 17.61 27.21
CA GLN A 126 14.02 18.45 26.20
C GLN A 126 12.66 18.98 26.70
N ALA A 127 11.84 18.12 27.31
CA ALA A 127 10.57 18.55 27.88
C ALA A 127 10.72 19.60 29.00
N LYS A 128 11.84 19.58 29.73
CA LYS A 128 12.15 20.60 30.75
C LYS A 128 12.68 21.91 30.16
N ASN A 129 13.29 21.87 28.98
CA ASN A 129 13.94 23.04 28.35
C ASN A 129 13.03 23.83 27.40
N GLY A 130 11.86 23.30 27.05
CA GLY A 130 10.87 23.96 26.19
C GLY A 130 10.89 23.48 24.75
#